data_AF-A0A928UE25-F1
#
_entry.id   AF-A0A928UE25-F1
#
_cell.length_a   1.000
_cell.length_b   1.000
_cell.length_c   1.000
_cell.angle_alpha   90.00
_cell.angle_beta   90.00
_cell.angle_gamma   90.00
#
_symmetry.space_group_name_H-M   'P 1'
#
loop_
_entity.id
_entity.type
_entity.pdbx_description
1 polymer ?
#
loop_
_entity_poly.entity_id
_entity_poly.type
_entity_poly.pdbx_seq_one_letter_code
_entity_poly.pdbx_strand_id
1 'polypeptide(L)'
;MIHRKSVNKKEVITSTSNVEQKFDEEQRKIGLIVEPEQRQKAQINLEVRKTILSTLPGLNNTVTNVNELTRSEIKQIAVERIKQKIYSTPQKNLFTAEMIKEVEDAYEAVVHDFLQNIIEIPRITIQQSNEVRSGFKDFDLDTRSLNYQPVSEEILVKKLREQENSVDIISGKGRGIHDGPENIIVNELMNYPEIDYDEQTELLFRLTGQAIEKFRAYLDDDKLMNVVQFHKKEIGSYIYSQMKQHFYCEAPSYEKPMVKPFTRIEEHNFSKYTKDSIHHFTRDNHSNQCHS
;
A
#
# COMPACT_ATOMS: atom_id res chain seq x y z
N MET A 1 47.45 6.35 41.48
CA MET A 1 46.73 7.62 41.24
C MET A 1 45.60 7.37 40.27
N ILE A 2 44.37 7.20 40.76
CA ILE A 2 43.19 6.99 39.92
C ILE A 2 42.66 8.37 39.52
N HIS A 3 42.79 8.72 38.23
CA HIS A 3 42.21 9.94 37.68
C HIS A 3 40.68 9.86 37.76
N ARG A 4 40.07 10.54 38.74
CA ARG A 4 38.62 10.80 38.74
C ARG A 4 38.31 11.69 37.53
N LYS A 5 37.81 11.09 36.45
CA LYS A 5 37.16 11.85 35.36
C LYS A 5 36.05 12.69 35.98
N SER A 6 36.18 14.01 35.93
CA SER A 6 35.10 14.94 36.30
C SER A 6 33.94 14.72 35.33
N VAL A 7 32.90 14.02 35.80
CA VAL A 7 31.66 13.83 35.04
C VAL A 7 30.93 15.17 35.06
N ASN A 8 31.07 15.97 34.01
CA ASN A 8 30.27 17.19 33.86
C ASN A 8 28.79 16.78 33.75
N LYS A 9 27.94 17.38 34.59
CA LYS A 9 26.49 17.13 34.60
C LYS A 9 25.91 17.54 33.24
N LYS A 10 25.04 16.68 32.69
CA LYS A 10 24.30 16.98 31.45
C LYS A 10 22.90 17.49 31.80
N GLU A 11 22.43 18.45 31.03
CA GLU A 11 21.05 18.92 31.04
C GLU A 11 20.42 18.74 29.66
N VAL A 12 19.09 18.55 29.64
CA VAL A 12 18.32 18.42 28.41
C VAL A 12 17.84 19.80 28.00
N ILE A 13 18.02 20.13 26.72
CA ILE A 13 17.54 21.37 26.12
C ILE A 13 16.59 20.96 24.99
N THR A 14 15.37 21.47 25.04
CA THR A 14 14.35 21.26 24.02
C THR A 14 14.21 22.53 23.21
N SER A 15 14.25 22.41 21.89
CA SER A 15 13.97 23.54 20.99
C SER A 15 12.47 23.60 20.75
N THR A 16 11.81 24.64 21.28
CA THR A 16 10.38 24.87 21.06
C THR A 16 10.17 25.72 19.81
N SER A 17 9.04 25.49 19.13
CA SER A 17 8.66 26.29 17.95
C SER A 17 8.24 27.70 18.34
N ASN A 18 8.32 28.65 17.39
CA ASN A 18 7.80 30.02 17.59
C ASN A 18 6.32 30.04 17.99
N VAL A 19 5.53 29.09 17.49
CA VAL A 19 4.11 28.96 17.79
C VAL A 19 3.88 28.48 19.23
N GLU A 20 4.66 27.50 19.70
CA GLU A 20 4.61 27.04 21.09
C GLU A 20 5.06 28.13 22.08
N GLN A 21 6.09 28.90 21.74
CA GLN A 21 6.53 30.03 22.56
C GLN A 21 5.42 31.09 22.71
N LYS A 22 4.70 31.41 21.63
CA LYS A 22 3.54 32.31 21.68
C LYS A 22 2.45 31.77 22.60
N PHE A 23 2.14 30.47 22.54
CA PHE A 23 1.15 29.86 23.42
C PHE A 23 1.58 29.86 24.89
N ASP A 24 2.86 29.66 25.19
CA ASP A 24 3.37 29.73 26.56
C ASP A 24 3.29 31.15 27.14
N GLU A 25 3.50 32.17 26.30
CA GLU A 25 3.30 33.56 26.68
C GLU A 25 1.83 33.91 26.89
N GLU A 26 0.94 33.46 26.00
CA GLU A 26 -0.51 33.63 26.15
C GLU A 26 -1.00 32.94 27.43
N GLN A 27 -0.56 31.70 27.70
CA GLN A 27 -0.91 30.97 28.93
C GLN A 27 -0.44 31.72 30.20
N ARG A 28 0.76 32.30 30.18
CA ARG A 28 1.27 33.15 31.27
C ARG A 28 0.40 34.39 31.47
N LYS A 29 -0.02 35.07 30.40
CA LYS A 29 -0.92 36.23 30.46
C LYS A 29 -2.29 35.84 31.03
N ILE A 30 -2.85 34.70 30.63
CA ILE A 30 -4.12 34.17 31.15
C ILE A 30 -4.03 33.89 32.65
N GLY A 31 -2.90 33.39 33.13
CA GLY A 31 -2.66 33.15 34.56
C GLY A 31 -2.69 34.41 35.43
N LEU A 32 -2.44 35.60 34.84
CA LEU A 32 -2.45 36.89 35.53
C LEU A 32 -3.83 37.56 35.57
N ILE A 33 -4.82 37.00 34.86
CA ILE A 33 -6.18 37.53 34.84
C ILE A 33 -6.85 37.26 36.20
N VAL A 34 -7.27 38.34 36.86
CA VAL A 34 -7.91 38.30 38.19
C VAL A 34 -9.37 37.83 38.10
N GLU A 35 -10.05 38.18 37.01
CA GLU A 35 -11.46 37.87 36.82
C GLU A 35 -11.67 36.41 36.33
N PRO A 36 -12.43 35.58 37.06
CA PRO A 36 -12.54 34.15 36.77
C PRO A 36 -13.24 33.85 35.44
N GLU A 37 -14.27 34.61 35.08
CA GLU A 37 -15.01 34.40 33.81
C GLU A 37 -14.14 34.73 32.59
N GLN A 38 -13.43 35.86 32.61
CA GLN A 38 -12.53 36.24 31.52
C GLN A 38 -11.35 35.27 31.39
N ARG A 39 -10.80 34.82 32.52
CA ARG A 39 -9.73 33.82 32.55
C ARG A 39 -10.19 32.51 31.92
N GLN A 40 -11.40 32.07 32.23
CA GLN A 40 -11.97 30.85 31.69
C GLN A 40 -12.21 30.95 30.17
N LYS A 41 -12.81 32.05 29.70
CA LYS A 41 -13.01 32.28 28.26
C LYS A 41 -11.68 32.30 27.49
N ALA A 42 -10.66 32.95 28.04
CA ALA A 42 -9.33 32.98 27.44
C ALA A 42 -8.66 31.61 27.44
N GLN A 43 -8.85 30.80 28.49
CA GLN A 43 -8.37 29.41 28.52
C GLN A 43 -9.05 28.55 27.45
N ILE A 44 -10.36 28.67 27.28
CA ILE A 44 -11.13 27.96 26.25
C ILE A 44 -10.60 28.32 24.85
N ASN A 45 -10.41 29.62 24.57
CA ASN A 45 -9.88 30.06 23.28
C ASN A 45 -8.47 29.48 23.01
N LEU A 46 -7.58 29.48 24.01
CA LEU A 46 -6.24 28.90 23.88
C LEU A 46 -6.29 27.39 23.60
N GLU A 47 -7.11 26.65 24.35
CA GLU A 47 -7.27 25.21 24.16
C GLU A 47 -7.85 24.87 22.77
N VAL A 48 -8.81 25.67 22.29
CA VAL A 48 -9.36 25.56 20.93
C VAL A 48 -8.27 25.78 19.89
N ARG A 49 -7.47 26.86 20.01
CA ARG A 49 -6.37 27.15 19.08
C ARG A 49 -5.34 26.01 19.04
N LYS A 50 -4.94 25.50 20.21
CA LYS A 50 -4.03 24.33 20.32
C LYS A 50 -4.62 23.08 19.68
N THR A 51 -5.92 22.84 19.90
CA THR A 51 -6.62 21.69 19.32
C THR A 51 -6.64 21.79 17.80
N ILE A 52 -7.04 22.94 17.24
CA ILE A 52 -7.02 23.19 15.79
C ILE A 52 -5.62 22.92 15.23
N LEU A 53 -4.59 23.57 15.78
CA LEU A 53 -3.21 23.41 15.30
C LEU A 53 -2.74 21.96 15.33
N SER A 54 -3.07 21.22 16.37
CA SER A 54 -2.71 19.80 16.49
C SER A 54 -3.44 18.86 15.51
N THR A 55 -4.52 19.33 14.88
CA THR A 55 -5.29 18.56 13.89
C THR A 55 -4.91 18.87 12.43
N LEU A 56 -4.43 20.09 12.16
CA LEU A 56 -4.06 20.52 10.81
C LEU A 56 -3.04 19.59 10.12
N PRO A 57 -1.96 19.10 10.78
CA PRO A 57 -1.01 18.17 10.16
C PRO A 57 -1.65 16.87 9.64
N GLY A 58 -2.75 16.42 10.27
CA GLY A 58 -3.46 15.20 9.85
C GLY A 58 -4.34 15.38 8.60
N LEU A 59 -4.55 16.61 8.14
CA LEU A 59 -5.30 16.92 6.92
C LEU A 59 -4.42 16.82 5.66
N ASN A 60 -3.11 16.59 5.80
CA ASN A 60 -2.17 16.49 4.68
C ASN A 60 -2.44 15.34 3.70
N ASN A 61 -3.27 14.34 4.05
CA ASN A 61 -3.70 13.29 3.13
C ASN A 61 -4.93 13.71 2.29
N THR A 62 -5.60 14.79 2.68
CA THR A 62 -6.86 15.26 2.06
C THR A 62 -6.60 16.43 1.12
N VAL A 63 -5.53 17.19 1.33
CA VAL A 63 -5.16 18.34 0.50
C VAL A 63 -3.89 18.07 -0.31
N THR A 64 -3.83 18.67 -1.49
CA THR A 64 -2.65 18.63 -2.36
C THR A 64 -1.70 19.81 -2.11
N ASN A 65 -2.22 20.93 -1.57
CA ASN A 65 -1.47 22.14 -1.21
C ASN A 65 -2.00 22.70 0.13
N VAL A 66 -1.14 23.34 0.93
CA VAL A 66 -1.53 23.99 2.21
C VAL A 66 -2.62 25.06 2.00
N ASN A 67 -2.61 25.74 0.85
CA ASN A 67 -3.61 26.77 0.53
C ASN A 67 -5.05 26.22 0.45
N GLU A 68 -5.22 24.92 0.21
CA GLU A 68 -6.55 24.29 0.17
C GLU A 68 -7.22 24.22 1.55
N LEU A 69 -6.47 24.38 2.64
CA LEU A 69 -7.02 24.46 4.00
C LEU A 69 -7.98 25.65 4.20
N THR A 70 -7.91 26.68 3.35
CA THR A 70 -8.83 27.84 3.42
C THR A 70 -10.15 27.59 2.67
N ARG A 71 -10.26 26.52 1.89
CA ARG A 71 -11.49 26.21 1.14
C ARG A 71 -12.60 25.76 2.07
N SER A 72 -13.83 26.16 1.77
CA SER A 72 -15.01 25.83 2.58
C SER A 72 -15.23 24.32 2.75
N GLU A 73 -14.96 23.53 1.72
CA GLU A 73 -15.09 22.07 1.75
C GLU A 73 -14.12 21.43 2.76
N ILE A 74 -12.86 21.87 2.73
CA ILE A 74 -11.81 21.37 3.64
C ILE A 74 -12.04 21.90 5.06
N LYS A 75 -12.53 23.14 5.21
CA LYS A 75 -12.94 23.70 6.49
C LYS A 75 -13.99 22.83 7.17
N GLN A 76 -15.01 22.36 6.44
CA GLN A 76 -16.04 21.48 7.00
C GLN A 76 -15.44 20.15 7.49
N ILE A 77 -14.60 19.50 6.67
CA ILE A 77 -13.92 18.25 7.03
C ILE A 77 -13.01 18.46 8.26
N ALA A 78 -12.28 19.58 8.30
CA ALA A 78 -11.41 19.94 9.40
C ALA A 78 -12.20 20.15 10.70
N VAL A 79 -13.28 20.93 10.65
CA VAL A 79 -14.15 21.21 11.80
C VAL A 79 -14.79 19.92 12.32
N GLU A 80 -15.23 19.00 11.45
CA GLU A 80 -15.72 17.69 11.87
C GLU A 80 -14.64 16.87 12.58
N ARG A 81 -13.42 16.80 12.02
CA ARG A 81 -12.31 16.10 12.68
C ARG A 81 -11.94 16.73 14.03
N ILE A 82 -11.98 18.06 14.13
CA ILE A 82 -11.75 18.77 15.39
C ILE A 82 -12.85 18.43 16.40
N LYS A 83 -14.13 18.48 15.99
CA LYS A 83 -15.28 18.06 16.82
C LYS A 83 -15.10 16.64 17.34
N GLN A 84 -14.75 15.70 16.48
CA GLN A 84 -14.46 14.31 16.87
C GLN A 84 -13.32 14.20 17.90
N LYS A 85 -12.24 14.96 17.72
CA LYS A 85 -11.10 14.97 18.67
C LYS A 85 -11.50 15.55 20.03
N ILE A 86 -12.31 16.61 20.04
CA ILE A 86 -12.85 17.21 21.27
C ILE A 86 -13.74 16.19 22.01
N TYR A 87 -14.67 15.52 21.32
CA TYR A 87 -15.53 14.50 21.92
C TYR A 87 -14.77 13.28 22.44
N SER A 88 -13.66 12.91 21.79
CA SER A 88 -12.87 11.73 22.15
C SER A 88 -11.92 11.96 23.33
N THR A 89 -11.77 13.20 23.80
CA THR A 89 -10.86 13.51 24.90
C THR A 89 -11.46 13.00 26.23
N PRO A 90 -10.75 12.15 27.00
CA PRO A 90 -11.31 11.47 28.18
C PRO A 90 -11.73 12.42 29.31
N GLN A 91 -11.20 13.64 29.32
CA GLN A 91 -11.76 14.74 30.09
C GLN A 91 -12.92 15.33 29.28
N LYS A 92 -14.17 14.96 29.62
CA LYS A 92 -15.35 15.69 29.17
C LYS A 92 -15.21 17.14 29.64
N ASN A 93 -14.66 18.00 28.79
CA ASN A 93 -14.61 19.42 29.06
C ASN A 93 -16.05 19.91 29.19
N LEU A 94 -16.38 20.47 30.36
CA LEU A 94 -17.70 21.04 30.67
C LEU A 94 -18.14 22.07 29.62
N PHE A 95 -17.19 22.63 28.87
CA PHE A 95 -17.33 23.66 27.84
C PHE A 95 -17.29 23.13 26.41
N THR A 96 -17.63 21.86 26.17
CA THR A 96 -17.60 21.26 24.82
C THR A 96 -18.44 22.05 23.80
N ALA A 97 -19.62 22.53 24.19
CA ALA A 97 -20.48 23.33 23.31
C ALA A 97 -19.86 24.69 22.96
N GLU A 98 -19.23 25.35 23.94
CA GLU A 98 -18.57 26.65 23.75
C GLU A 98 -17.31 26.52 22.89
N MET A 99 -16.50 25.47 23.11
CA MET A 99 -15.34 25.17 22.28
C MET A 99 -15.73 24.96 20.81
N ILE A 100 -16.80 24.21 20.56
CA ILE A 100 -17.24 23.93 19.18
C ILE A 100 -17.65 25.22 18.45
N LYS A 101 -18.33 26.13 19.14
CA LYS A 101 -18.69 27.44 18.57
C LYS A 101 -17.43 28.26 18.25
N GLU A 102 -16.50 28.29 19.19
CA GLU A 102 -15.24 29.04 19.04
C GLU A 102 -14.34 28.45 17.94
N VAL A 103 -14.43 27.16 17.63
CA VAL A 103 -13.65 26.52 16.56
C VAL A 103 -13.91 27.17 15.21
N GLU A 104 -15.17 27.49 14.88
CA GLU A 104 -15.51 28.04 13.56
C GLU A 104 -14.97 29.48 13.39
N ASP A 105 -14.97 30.26 14.47
CA ASP A 105 -14.45 31.63 14.52
C ASP A 105 -12.92 31.66 14.53
N ALA A 106 -12.28 30.76 15.29
CA ALA A 106 -10.82 30.71 15.42
C ALA A 106 -10.11 30.00 14.26
N TYR A 107 -10.82 29.19 13.46
CA TYR A 107 -10.23 28.35 12.41
C TYR A 107 -9.40 29.15 11.41
N GLU A 108 -9.96 30.21 10.84
CA GLU A 108 -9.30 30.99 9.78
C GLU A 108 -8.04 31.70 10.28
N ALA A 109 -8.10 32.25 11.49
CA ALA A 109 -6.94 32.89 12.12
C ALA A 109 -5.82 31.87 12.39
N VAL A 110 -6.15 30.67 12.87
CA VAL A 110 -5.16 29.61 13.15
C VAL A 110 -4.59 29.05 11.86
N VAL A 111 -5.40 28.85 10.81
CA VAL A 111 -4.90 28.39 9.49
C VAL A 111 -3.97 29.43 8.88
N HIS A 112 -4.28 30.72 9.00
CA HIS A 112 -3.39 31.78 8.53
C HIS A 112 -2.05 31.78 9.29
N ASP A 113 -2.05 31.68 10.63
CA ASP A 113 -0.80 31.57 11.40
C ASP A 113 -0.04 30.28 11.05
N PHE A 114 -0.74 29.17 10.81
CA PHE A 114 -0.14 27.92 10.35
C PHE A 114 0.56 28.08 9.00
N LEU A 115 -0.07 28.73 8.02
CA LEU A 115 0.52 29.03 6.71
C LEU A 115 1.81 29.86 6.81
N GLN A 116 1.90 30.78 7.77
CA GLN A 116 3.09 31.63 7.94
C GLN A 116 4.24 30.93 8.66
N ASN A 117 3.96 29.91 9.47
CA ASN A 117 4.95 29.21 10.29
C ASN A 117 5.33 27.81 9.75
N ILE A 118 4.81 27.43 8.59
CA ILE A 118 5.08 26.13 7.98
C ILE A 118 6.16 26.23 6.90
N ILE A 119 6.91 25.13 6.74
CA ILE A 119 7.80 24.93 5.59
C ILE A 119 7.20 23.80 4.74
N GLU A 120 6.78 24.14 3.53
CA GLU A 120 6.23 23.17 2.58
C GLU A 120 7.35 22.28 2.02
N ILE A 121 7.40 21.04 2.51
CA ILE A 121 8.28 19.99 1.98
C ILE A 121 7.38 18.83 1.54
N PRO A 122 6.93 18.82 0.26
CA PRO A 122 6.01 17.80 -0.22
C PRO A 122 6.68 16.43 -0.23
N ARG A 123 6.02 15.44 0.37
CA ARG A 123 6.43 14.03 0.29
C ARG A 123 5.61 13.34 -0.80
N ILE A 124 6.28 12.77 -1.78
CA ILE A 124 5.68 12.03 -2.89
C ILE A 124 5.96 10.54 -2.68
N THR A 125 4.91 9.73 -2.61
CA THR A 125 5.02 8.26 -2.58
C THR A 125 4.53 7.70 -3.91
N ILE A 126 5.38 6.91 -4.57
CA ILE A 126 5.05 6.18 -5.80
C ILE A 126 4.85 4.72 -5.41
N GLN A 127 3.70 4.16 -5.76
CA GLN A 127 3.36 2.76 -5.53
C GLN A 127 3.17 2.06 -6.89
N GLN A 128 3.78 0.89 -7.04
CA GLN A 128 3.51 0.02 -8.19
C GLN A 128 2.13 -0.60 -7.99
N SER A 129 1.34 -0.68 -9.06
CA SER A 129 0.09 -1.44 -9.02
C SER A 129 0.41 -2.91 -8.80
N ASN A 130 -0.43 -3.57 -8.01
CA ASN A 130 -0.29 -5.01 -7.75
C ASN A 130 -0.77 -5.87 -8.94
N GLU A 131 -1.32 -5.25 -9.98
CA GLU A 131 -1.82 -5.94 -11.17
C GLU A 131 -0.69 -6.13 -12.18
N VAL A 132 -0.02 -7.28 -12.12
CA VAL A 132 0.82 -7.75 -13.22
C VAL A 132 -0.09 -8.49 -14.19
N ARG A 133 -0.31 -7.92 -15.38
CA ARG A 133 -1.06 -8.61 -16.44
C ARG A 133 -0.13 -9.57 -17.18
N SER A 134 -0.28 -10.86 -16.91
CA SER A 134 0.43 -11.92 -17.62
C SER A 134 -0.55 -12.90 -18.25
N GLY A 135 -0.24 -13.41 -19.44
CA GLY A 135 -1.08 -14.38 -20.11
C GLY A 135 -0.48 -14.91 -21.40
N PHE A 136 -1.30 -15.56 -22.22
CA PHE A 136 -0.90 -16.06 -23.53
C PHE A 136 -1.68 -15.33 -24.62
N LYS A 137 -0.98 -14.99 -25.72
CA LYS A 137 -1.64 -14.44 -26.92
C LYS A 137 -2.41 -15.54 -27.64
N ASP A 138 -3.38 -15.12 -28.43
CA ASP A 138 -4.13 -16.04 -29.29
C ASP A 138 -3.24 -16.57 -30.43
N PHE A 139 -3.22 -17.89 -30.63
CA PHE A 139 -2.44 -18.57 -31.68
C PHE A 139 -3.04 -19.94 -32.04
N ASP A 140 -2.64 -20.52 -33.17
CA ASP A 140 -2.99 -21.89 -33.56
C ASP A 140 -1.85 -22.86 -33.29
N LEU A 141 -2.18 -24.05 -32.79
CA LEU A 141 -1.26 -25.13 -32.47
C LEU A 141 -0.60 -25.69 -33.74
N ASP A 142 0.73 -25.75 -33.77
CA ASP A 142 1.45 -26.53 -34.76
C ASP A 142 1.26 -28.03 -34.46
N THR A 143 0.52 -28.74 -35.32
CA THR A 143 0.20 -30.17 -35.16
C THR A 143 1.12 -31.10 -35.95
N ARG A 144 2.15 -30.58 -36.64
CA ARG A 144 3.01 -31.37 -37.55
C ARG A 144 3.73 -32.51 -36.83
N SER A 145 4.19 -32.25 -35.62
CA SER A 145 4.96 -33.22 -34.80
C SER A 145 4.08 -34.07 -33.89
N LEU A 146 2.75 -33.88 -33.93
CA LEU A 146 1.79 -34.55 -33.06
C LEU A 146 1.31 -35.88 -33.66
N ASN A 147 2.20 -36.88 -33.74
CA ASN A 147 1.92 -38.19 -34.35
C ASN A 147 2.15 -39.35 -33.36
N TYR A 148 1.38 -39.37 -32.28
CA TYR A 148 1.45 -40.44 -31.26
C TYR A 148 0.72 -41.71 -31.72
N GLN A 149 1.25 -42.87 -31.33
CA GLN A 149 0.68 -44.18 -31.65
C GLN A 149 0.02 -44.81 -30.40
N PRO A 150 -1.08 -45.56 -30.58
CA PRO A 150 -1.73 -46.26 -29.48
C PRO A 150 -0.82 -47.34 -28.91
N VAL A 151 -0.97 -47.61 -27.62
CA VAL A 151 -0.26 -48.68 -26.91
C VAL A 151 -1.18 -49.86 -26.63
N SER A 152 -0.61 -51.03 -26.35
CA SER A 152 -1.41 -52.18 -25.92
C SER A 152 -2.14 -51.91 -24.61
N GLU A 153 -3.30 -52.53 -24.44
CA GLU A 153 -4.14 -52.36 -23.25
C GLU A 153 -3.40 -52.72 -21.95
N GLU A 154 -2.57 -53.77 -21.96
CA GLU A 154 -1.74 -54.16 -20.81
C GLU A 154 -0.75 -53.06 -20.39
N ILE A 155 -0.14 -52.38 -21.36
CA ILE A 155 0.80 -51.27 -21.12
C ILE A 155 0.06 -50.05 -20.59
N LEU A 156 -1.12 -49.76 -21.15
CA LEU A 156 -1.98 -48.67 -20.67
C LEU A 156 -2.39 -48.92 -19.22
N VAL A 157 -2.91 -50.10 -18.89
CA VAL A 157 -3.30 -50.48 -17.53
C VAL A 157 -2.12 -50.39 -16.57
N LYS A 158 -0.92 -50.82 -16.99
CA LYS A 158 0.29 -50.69 -16.17
C LYS A 158 0.65 -49.23 -15.90
N LYS A 159 0.67 -48.36 -16.93
CA LYS A 159 0.97 -46.92 -16.76
C LYS A 159 -0.08 -46.23 -15.88
N LEU A 160 -1.35 -46.59 -16.03
CA LEU A 160 -2.43 -46.07 -15.17
C LEU A 160 -2.23 -46.48 -13.72
N ARG A 161 -1.91 -47.75 -13.42
CA ARG A 161 -1.60 -48.21 -12.05
C ARG A 161 -0.35 -47.54 -11.46
N GLU A 162 0.68 -47.31 -12.27
CA GLU A 162 1.89 -46.61 -11.84
C GLU A 162 1.61 -45.12 -11.56
N GLN A 163 0.75 -44.49 -12.37
CA GLN A 163 0.30 -43.11 -12.17
C GLN A 163 -0.75 -42.98 -11.03
N GLU A 164 -1.49 -44.04 -10.71
CA GLU A 164 -2.48 -44.11 -9.61
C GLU A 164 -1.86 -43.97 -8.22
N ASN A 165 -0.55 -44.18 -8.05
CA ASN A 165 0.13 -43.77 -6.82
C ASN A 165 0.16 -42.24 -6.62
N SER A 166 -0.39 -41.45 -7.55
CA SER A 166 -0.56 -40.00 -7.44
C SER A 166 -1.97 -39.45 -7.68
N VAL A 167 -2.93 -40.21 -8.23
CA VAL A 167 -4.35 -39.82 -8.34
C VAL A 167 -5.23 -41.07 -8.44
N ASP A 168 -6.20 -41.23 -7.52
CA ASP A 168 -7.23 -42.27 -7.52
C ASP A 168 -8.00 -42.32 -8.85
N ILE A 169 -7.91 -43.43 -9.59
CA ILE A 169 -8.94 -43.81 -10.57
C ILE A 169 -9.60 -45.08 -10.05
N ILE A 170 -10.51 -44.90 -9.10
CA ILE A 170 -11.40 -45.99 -8.66
C ILE A 170 -12.25 -46.40 -9.87
N SER A 171 -11.79 -47.40 -10.61
CA SER A 171 -12.60 -48.13 -11.57
C SER A 171 -13.52 -49.08 -10.80
N GLY A 172 -14.40 -48.51 -9.99
CA GLY A 172 -15.57 -49.15 -9.42
C GLY A 172 -16.73 -48.98 -10.39
N LYS A 173 -17.45 -50.06 -10.68
CA LYS A 173 -18.73 -50.03 -11.41
C LYS A 173 -19.69 -49.02 -10.77
N GLY A 174 -19.72 -47.79 -11.28
CA GLY A 174 -20.60 -46.74 -10.83
C GLY A 174 -20.34 -45.44 -11.58
N ARG A 175 -21.15 -45.15 -12.61
CA ARG A 175 -21.27 -43.84 -13.30
C ARG A 175 -19.96 -43.03 -13.36
N GLY A 176 -18.97 -43.52 -14.11
CA GLY A 176 -17.88 -42.68 -14.56
C GLY A 176 -18.43 -41.74 -15.63
N ILE A 177 -18.46 -40.44 -15.36
CA ILE A 177 -18.53 -39.46 -16.44
C ILE A 177 -17.24 -39.69 -17.21
N HIS A 178 -17.34 -40.26 -18.42
CA HIS A 178 -16.19 -40.32 -19.31
C HIS A 178 -15.82 -38.88 -19.63
N ASP A 179 -14.77 -38.35 -19.00
CA ASP A 179 -14.20 -37.09 -19.43
C ASP A 179 -13.80 -37.23 -20.90
N GLY A 180 -14.22 -36.26 -21.72
CA GLY A 180 -13.85 -36.23 -23.12
C GLY A 180 -12.32 -36.20 -23.28
N PRO A 181 -11.78 -36.66 -24.43
CA PRO A 181 -10.34 -36.56 -24.69
C PRO A 181 -9.83 -35.12 -24.54
N GLU A 182 -10.68 -34.13 -24.81
CA GLU A 182 -10.43 -32.71 -24.60
C GLU A 182 -10.16 -32.40 -23.12
N ASN A 183 -11.03 -32.85 -22.21
CA ASN A 183 -10.92 -32.59 -20.79
C ASN A 183 -9.67 -33.22 -20.18
N ILE A 184 -9.25 -34.39 -20.66
CA ILE A 184 -8.03 -35.06 -20.16
C ILE A 184 -6.78 -34.22 -20.41
N ILE A 185 -6.69 -33.60 -21.60
CA ILE A 185 -5.55 -32.76 -21.97
C ILE A 185 -5.63 -31.41 -21.24
N VAL A 186 -6.82 -30.80 -21.16
CA VAL A 186 -7.02 -29.54 -20.42
C VAL A 186 -6.69 -29.71 -18.93
N ASN A 187 -7.09 -30.82 -18.31
CA ASN A 187 -6.73 -31.14 -16.93
C ASN A 187 -5.21 -31.29 -16.74
N GLU A 188 -4.50 -31.82 -17.74
CA GLU A 188 -3.03 -31.86 -17.70
C GLU A 188 -2.42 -30.46 -17.86
N LEU A 189 -3.03 -29.60 -18.68
CA LEU A 189 -2.58 -28.20 -18.86
C LEU A 189 -2.80 -27.35 -17.60
N MET A 190 -3.86 -27.61 -16.82
CA MET A 190 -4.08 -26.96 -15.53
C MET A 190 -2.98 -27.22 -14.49
N ASN A 191 -2.16 -28.27 -14.68
CA ASN A 191 -1.06 -28.57 -13.77
C ASN A 191 0.14 -27.62 -13.94
N TYR A 192 0.17 -26.77 -14.97
CA TYR A 192 1.24 -25.79 -15.17
C TYR A 192 0.94 -24.48 -14.43
N PRO A 193 1.86 -23.99 -13.58
CA PRO A 193 1.60 -22.84 -12.70
C PRO A 193 1.40 -21.51 -13.44
N GLU A 194 1.85 -21.39 -14.69
CA GLU A 194 1.68 -20.19 -15.52
C GLU A 194 0.36 -20.17 -16.30
N ILE A 195 -0.44 -21.24 -16.23
CA ILE A 195 -1.75 -21.32 -16.88
C ILE A 195 -2.83 -20.92 -15.86
N ASP A 196 -3.56 -19.85 -16.17
CA ASP A 196 -4.78 -19.48 -15.47
C ASP A 196 -5.98 -20.01 -16.26
N TYR A 197 -6.62 -21.07 -15.75
CA TYR A 197 -7.74 -21.70 -16.42
C TYR A 197 -8.93 -20.75 -16.59
N ASP A 198 -9.24 -19.95 -15.58
CA ASP A 198 -10.42 -19.08 -15.58
C ASP A 198 -10.28 -17.98 -16.63
N GLU A 199 -9.07 -17.44 -16.79
CA GLU A 199 -8.79 -16.41 -17.81
C GLU A 199 -8.60 -16.98 -19.22
N GLN A 200 -8.19 -18.25 -19.36
CA GLN A 200 -7.67 -18.80 -20.63
C GLN A 200 -8.43 -20.03 -21.13
N THR A 201 -9.63 -20.31 -20.60
CA THR A 201 -10.46 -21.46 -20.97
C THR A 201 -10.64 -21.60 -22.50
N GLU A 202 -10.99 -20.52 -23.20
CA GLU A 202 -11.24 -20.57 -24.66
C GLU A 202 -10.00 -20.99 -25.45
N LEU A 203 -8.82 -20.46 -25.08
CA LEU A 203 -7.54 -20.80 -25.70
C LEU A 203 -7.18 -22.27 -25.44
N LEU A 204 -7.31 -22.73 -24.19
CA LEU A 204 -6.99 -24.11 -23.79
C LEU A 204 -7.82 -25.13 -24.57
N PHE A 205 -9.13 -24.92 -24.65
CA PHE A 205 -10.02 -25.81 -25.40
C PHE A 205 -9.79 -25.74 -26.90
N ARG A 206 -9.47 -24.56 -27.46
CA ARG A 206 -9.16 -24.42 -28.90
C ARG A 206 -7.89 -25.17 -29.29
N LEU A 207 -6.79 -25.00 -28.54
CA LEU A 207 -5.52 -25.69 -28.79
C LEU A 207 -5.69 -27.21 -28.62
N THR A 208 -6.41 -27.63 -27.58
CA THR A 208 -6.70 -29.04 -27.32
C THR A 208 -7.58 -29.64 -28.42
N GLY A 209 -8.57 -28.91 -28.92
CA GLY A 209 -9.40 -29.32 -30.04
C GLY A 209 -8.57 -29.55 -31.31
N GLN A 210 -7.64 -28.66 -31.63
CA GLN A 210 -6.73 -28.81 -32.77
C GLN A 210 -5.84 -30.06 -32.65
N ALA A 211 -5.37 -30.37 -31.44
CA ALA A 211 -4.63 -31.61 -31.17
C ALA A 211 -5.48 -32.86 -31.42
N ILE A 212 -6.75 -32.84 -30.99
CA ILE A 212 -7.67 -33.97 -31.15
C ILE A 212 -8.14 -34.14 -32.59
N GLU A 213 -8.40 -33.06 -33.32
CA GLU A 213 -8.70 -33.11 -34.75
C GLU A 213 -7.57 -33.77 -35.54
N LYS A 214 -6.31 -33.45 -35.18
CA LYS A 214 -5.15 -34.13 -35.77
C LYS A 214 -5.16 -35.63 -35.48
N PHE A 215 -5.53 -36.07 -34.29
CA PHE A 215 -5.64 -37.50 -33.96
C PHE A 215 -6.79 -38.19 -34.67
N ARG A 216 -7.97 -37.56 -34.77
CA ARG A 216 -9.13 -38.08 -35.51
C ARG A 216 -8.84 -38.29 -36.99
N ALA A 217 -7.88 -37.56 -37.56
CA ALA A 217 -7.49 -37.74 -38.95
C ALA A 217 -6.81 -39.11 -39.24
N TYR A 218 -6.27 -39.79 -38.22
CA TYR A 218 -5.53 -41.05 -38.41
C TYR A 218 -5.84 -42.16 -37.38
N LEU A 219 -6.67 -41.90 -36.38
CA LEU A 219 -7.08 -42.86 -35.34
C LEU A 219 -8.60 -42.95 -35.21
N ASP A 220 -9.08 -44.15 -34.94
CA ASP A 220 -10.47 -44.40 -34.51
C ASP A 220 -10.68 -43.93 -33.06
N ASP A 221 -11.93 -43.69 -32.65
CA ASP A 221 -12.27 -43.12 -31.34
C ASP A 221 -11.66 -43.88 -30.14
N ASP A 222 -11.68 -45.22 -30.17
CA ASP A 222 -11.09 -46.05 -29.11
C ASP A 222 -9.56 -45.89 -29.01
N LYS A 223 -8.90 -45.80 -30.17
CA LYS A 223 -7.44 -45.62 -30.26
C LYS A 223 -7.04 -44.19 -29.90
N LEU A 224 -7.86 -43.21 -30.23
CA LEU A 224 -7.68 -41.81 -29.84
C LEU A 224 -7.71 -41.69 -28.31
N MET A 225 -8.71 -42.29 -27.66
CA MET A 225 -8.80 -42.29 -26.20
C MET A 225 -7.57 -42.95 -25.57
N ASN A 226 -7.10 -44.08 -26.11
CA ASN A 226 -5.87 -44.74 -25.65
C ASN A 226 -4.64 -43.82 -25.76
N VAL A 227 -4.47 -43.15 -26.91
CA VAL A 227 -3.35 -42.22 -27.14
C VAL A 227 -3.40 -41.05 -26.17
N VAL A 228 -4.56 -40.42 -26.02
CA VAL A 228 -4.74 -39.26 -25.14
C VAL A 228 -4.47 -39.65 -23.69
N GLN A 229 -5.02 -40.78 -23.21
CA GLN A 229 -4.80 -41.23 -21.84
C GLN A 229 -3.34 -41.59 -21.56
N PHE A 230 -2.70 -42.31 -22.48
CA PHE A 230 -1.33 -42.76 -22.29
C PHE A 230 -0.33 -41.61 -22.41
N HIS A 231 -0.49 -40.74 -23.40
CA HIS A 231 0.46 -39.67 -23.74
C HIS A 231 0.03 -38.30 -23.21
N LYS A 232 -0.90 -38.22 -22.24
CA LYS A 232 -1.45 -36.94 -21.75
C LYS A 232 -0.37 -35.93 -21.35
N LYS A 233 0.69 -36.38 -20.67
CA LYS A 233 1.80 -35.53 -20.20
C LYS A 233 2.62 -35.00 -21.36
N GLU A 234 2.90 -35.86 -22.32
CA GLU A 234 3.66 -35.55 -23.53
C GLU A 234 2.89 -34.58 -24.44
N ILE A 235 1.57 -34.80 -24.60
CA ILE A 235 0.67 -33.92 -25.33
C ILE A 235 0.53 -32.56 -24.63
N GLY A 236 0.28 -32.56 -23.32
CA GLY A 236 0.18 -31.33 -22.52
C GLY A 236 1.47 -30.52 -22.56
N SER A 237 2.62 -31.18 -22.41
CA SER A 237 3.94 -30.53 -22.52
C SER A 237 4.18 -29.93 -23.90
N TYR A 238 3.76 -30.63 -24.96
CA TYR A 238 3.87 -30.12 -26.33
C TYR A 238 3.04 -28.86 -26.55
N ILE A 239 1.76 -28.86 -26.15
CA ILE A 239 0.88 -27.69 -26.25
C ILE A 239 1.43 -26.53 -25.42
N TYR A 240 1.79 -26.80 -24.17
CA TYR A 240 2.34 -25.80 -23.25
C TYR A 240 3.66 -25.19 -23.76
N SER A 241 4.53 -25.98 -24.42
CA SER A 241 5.77 -25.46 -25.01
C SER A 241 5.52 -24.43 -26.10
N GLN A 242 4.41 -24.55 -26.84
CA GLN A 242 3.98 -23.56 -27.82
C GLN A 242 3.31 -22.37 -27.12
N MET A 243 2.45 -22.61 -26.12
CA MET A 243 1.87 -21.52 -25.31
C MET A 243 2.97 -20.61 -24.75
N LYS A 244 4.06 -21.17 -24.21
CA LYS A 244 5.21 -20.39 -23.72
C LYS A 244 5.81 -19.43 -24.74
N GLN A 245 5.82 -19.79 -26.03
CA GLN A 245 6.33 -18.90 -27.08
C GLN A 245 5.44 -17.68 -27.30
N HIS A 246 4.16 -17.80 -26.93
CA HIS A 246 3.15 -16.76 -27.02
C HIS A 246 2.85 -16.08 -25.67
N PHE A 247 3.64 -16.37 -24.63
CA PHE A 247 3.51 -15.77 -23.31
C PHE A 247 3.87 -14.28 -23.34
N TYR A 248 3.10 -13.47 -22.62
CA TYR A 248 3.41 -12.06 -22.39
C TYR A 248 3.27 -11.72 -20.91
N CYS A 249 4.07 -10.74 -20.50
CA CYS A 249 4.01 -10.15 -19.17
C CYS A 249 4.15 -8.63 -19.34
N GLU A 250 3.11 -7.89 -18.97
CA GLU A 250 3.11 -6.44 -18.99
C GLU A 250 3.74 -5.90 -17.70
N ALA A 251 4.51 -4.82 -17.80
CA ALA A 251 5.07 -4.16 -16.63
C ALA A 251 3.94 -3.60 -15.76
N PRO A 252 4.04 -3.68 -14.41
CA PRO A 252 3.03 -3.14 -13.53
C PRO A 252 2.88 -1.64 -13.78
N SER A 253 1.63 -1.19 -13.92
CA SER A 253 1.32 0.23 -14.01
C SER A 253 1.67 0.92 -12.68
N TYR A 254 1.97 2.22 -12.70
CA TYR A 254 2.14 2.98 -11.45
C TYR A 254 0.79 3.55 -11.01
N GLU A 255 0.49 3.42 -9.72
CA GLU A 255 -0.66 4.11 -9.15
C GLU A 255 -0.42 5.63 -9.11
N LYS A 256 -1.51 6.41 -9.04
CA LYS A 256 -1.42 7.87 -8.94
C LYS A 256 -0.63 8.23 -7.67
N PRO A 257 0.43 9.06 -7.77
CA PRO A 257 1.29 9.36 -6.63
C PRO A 257 0.50 10.07 -5.53
N MET A 258 0.67 9.61 -4.29
CA MET A 258 0.13 10.30 -3.13
C MET A 258 1.09 11.43 -2.74
N VAL A 259 0.59 12.67 -2.75
CA VAL A 259 1.35 13.87 -2.40
C VAL A 259 0.88 14.36 -1.04
N LYS A 260 1.81 14.47 -0.08
CA LYS A 260 1.54 15.10 1.22
C LYS A 260 2.29 16.44 1.27
N PRO A 261 1.59 17.58 1.17
CA PRO A 261 2.24 18.89 1.01
C PRO A 261 3.02 19.37 2.24
N PHE A 262 2.64 18.88 3.42
CA PHE A 262 3.26 19.31 4.67
C PHE A 262 3.22 18.25 5.77
N THR A 263 4.05 18.44 6.79
CA THR A 263 4.11 17.60 7.99
C THR A 263 4.55 18.43 9.20
N ARG A 264 4.19 18.00 10.40
CA ARG A 264 4.66 18.66 11.63
C ARG A 264 6.16 18.40 11.79
N ILE A 265 6.92 19.44 12.11
CA ILE A 265 8.29 19.30 12.61
C ILE A 265 8.18 18.94 14.09
N GLU A 266 8.65 17.76 14.45
CA GLU A 266 8.65 17.30 15.84
C GLU A 266 9.73 17.99 16.67
N GLU A 267 9.49 18.13 17.96
CA GLU A 267 10.45 18.74 18.89
C GLU A 267 11.75 17.93 18.92
N HIS A 268 12.88 18.66 18.87
CA HIS A 268 14.20 18.06 19.00
C HIS A 268 14.74 18.26 20.42
N ASN A 269 15.03 17.13 21.08
CA ASN A 269 15.64 17.10 22.40
C ASN A 269 17.16 16.93 22.26
N PHE A 270 17.91 17.89 22.77
CA PHE A 270 19.37 17.88 22.78
C PHE A 270 19.89 17.73 24.20
N SER A 271 21.14 17.28 24.34
CA SER A 271 21.83 17.23 25.64
C SER A 271 23.10 18.07 25.57
N LYS A 272 23.34 18.85 26.62
CA LYS A 272 24.49 19.74 26.73
C LYS A 272 25.10 19.60 28.12
N TYR A 273 26.40 19.85 28.24
CA TYR A 273 27.03 19.96 29.55
C TYR A 273 26.64 21.28 30.21
N THR A 274 26.35 21.26 31.51
CA THR A 274 25.91 22.46 32.27
C THR A 274 26.90 23.62 32.23
N LYS A 275 28.16 23.38 31.84
CA LYS A 275 29.21 24.40 31.74
C LYS A 275 29.28 25.07 30.36
N ASP A 276 28.70 24.47 29.33
CA ASP A 276 28.72 25.07 28.01
C ASP A 276 27.71 26.23 27.97
N SER A 277 27.82 27.16 27.02
CA SER A 277 26.82 28.22 26.78
C SER A 277 26.07 27.94 25.48
N ILE A 278 24.80 28.33 25.38
CA ILE A 278 24.07 28.27 24.10
C ILE A 278 24.39 29.57 23.35
N HIS A 279 24.94 29.45 22.15
CA HIS A 279 25.22 30.60 21.30
C HIS A 279 24.18 30.67 20.18
N HIS A 280 23.51 31.83 20.08
CA HIS A 280 22.64 32.13 18.97
C HIS A 280 23.49 32.64 17.81
N PHE A 281 23.70 31.80 16.80
CA PHE A 281 24.42 32.20 15.59
C PHE A 281 23.43 32.81 14.59
N THR A 282 23.17 34.10 14.73
CA THR A 282 22.67 34.92 13.62
C THR A 282 23.85 35.25 12.73
N ARG A 283 23.70 35.06 11.41
CA ARG A 283 24.69 35.51 10.44
C ARG A 283 24.58 37.03 10.32
N ASP A 284 25.09 37.74 11.32
CA ASP A 284 25.25 39.19 11.25
C ASP A 284 26.49 39.48 10.41
N ASN A 285 26.26 40.04 9.21
CA ASN A 285 27.30 40.56 8.32
C ASN A 285 28.03 41.72 9.02
N HIS A 286 29.06 41.42 9.81
CA HIS A 286 30.04 42.42 10.22
C HIS A 286 31.43 42.03 9.69
N SER A 287 31.73 42.63 8.53
CA SER A 287 33.06 43.07 8.08
C SER A 287 34.27 42.53 8.85
N ASN A 288 34.89 41.48 8.31
CA ASN A 288 36.28 41.16 8.62
C ASN A 288 37.18 42.31 8.14
N GLN A 289 37.61 43.17 9.06
CA GLN A 289 38.91 43.84 8.93
C GLN A 289 39.99 42.80 9.23
N CYS A 290 40.59 42.25 8.18
CA CYS A 290 41.89 41.63 8.29
C CYS A 290 42.92 42.75 8.54
N HIS A 291 43.63 42.68 9.67
CA HIS A 291 44.91 43.36 9.83
C HIS A 291 46.03 42.32 9.81
N SER A 292 47.09 42.75 9.13
CA SER A 292 48.27 42.02 8.65
C SER A 292 49.10 41.35 9.73
#